data_AF-A0A9D2U3J4-F1
#
_entry.id   AF-A0A9D2U3J4-F1
#
_cell.length_a   1.000
_cell.length_b   1.000
_cell.length_c   1.000
_cell.angle_alpha   90.00
_cell.angle_beta   90.00
_cell.angle_gamma   90.00
#
_symmetry.space_group_name_H-M   'P 1'
#
loop_
_entity.id
_entity.type
_entity.pdbx_description
1 polymer ?
#
loop_
_entity_poly.entity_id
_entity_poly.type
_entity_poly.pdbx_seq_one_letter_code
_entity_poly.pdbx_strand_id
1 'polypeptide(L)'
;MGEELKFFAKVATPEDITTMFSDSISTKDFERIGFILYSLGLKHLQQDFFKRNSLKFQGVIDWEAEVNKSDIERYASWLQEFVNNIESPEEGKRVSKLFGLDE
;
A
#
# COMPACT_ATOMS: atom_id res chain seq x y z
N MET A 1 0.90 -11.61 10.98
CA MET A 1 -0.08 -10.51 11.04
C MET A 1 0.27 -9.45 12.09
N GLY A 2 0.40 -9.77 13.38
CA GLY A 2 0.60 -8.74 14.43
C GLY A 2 1.80 -7.81 14.25
N GLU A 3 2.96 -8.34 13.84
CA GLU A 3 4.17 -7.52 13.58
C GLU A 3 4.08 -6.71 12.28
N GLU A 4 3.49 -7.26 11.22
CA GLU A 4 3.26 -6.52 9.96
C GLU A 4 2.29 -5.37 10.15
N LEU A 5 1.24 -5.56 10.97
CA LEU A 5 0.28 -4.51 11.26
C LEU A 5 0.90 -3.38 12.09
N LYS A 6 1.71 -3.72 13.10
CA LYS A 6 2.47 -2.72 13.86
C LYS A 6 3.43 -1.94 12.98
N PHE A 7 4.12 -2.63 12.08
CA PHE A 7 5.01 -1.98 11.12
C PHE A 7 4.22 -1.05 10.21
N PHE A 8 3.15 -1.54 9.55
CA PHE A 8 2.29 -0.71 8.70
C PHE A 8 1.76 0.52 9.45
N ALA A 9 1.29 0.38 10.69
CA ALA A 9 0.79 1.49 11.50
C ALA A 9 1.82 2.56 11.85
N LYS A 10 3.12 2.24 11.82
CA LYS A 10 4.20 3.20 12.05
C LYS A 10 4.56 4.02 10.82
N VAL A 11 4.34 3.46 9.63
CA VAL A 11 4.83 4.04 8.37
C VAL A 11 3.69 4.54 7.47
N ALA A 12 2.46 4.10 7.70
CA ALA A 12 1.27 4.51 6.96
C ALA A 12 0.74 5.86 7.40
N THR A 13 0.06 6.56 6.49
CA THR A 13 -0.68 7.78 6.84
C THR A 13 -1.92 7.46 7.68
N PRO A 14 -2.47 8.42 8.44
CA PRO A 14 -3.75 8.24 9.12
C PRO A 14 -4.90 7.86 8.18
N GLU A 15 -4.88 8.36 6.95
CA GLU A 15 -5.85 8.00 5.90
C GLU A 15 -5.68 6.54 5.47
N ASP A 16 -4.45 6.09 5.23
CA ASP A 16 -4.17 4.70 4.86
C ASP A 16 -4.64 3.71 5.96
N ILE A 17 -4.46 4.07 7.23
CA ILE A 17 -4.95 3.29 8.36
C ILE A 17 -6.47 3.24 8.39
N THR A 18 -7.12 4.38 8.18
CA THR A 18 -8.59 4.46 8.12
C THR A 18 -9.13 3.58 6.99
N THR A 19 -8.54 3.69 5.80
CA THR A 19 -8.91 2.90 4.63
C THR A 19 -8.68 1.40 4.83
N MET A 20 -7.57 1.01 5.45
CA MET A 20 -7.25 -0.40 5.72
C MET A 20 -8.31 -1.12 6.57
N PHE A 21 -9.02 -0.39 7.44
CA PHE A 21 -10.05 -0.92 8.34
C PHE A 21 -11.48 -0.52 7.96
N SER A 22 -11.66 0.27 6.89
CA SER A 22 -12.99 0.69 6.44
C SER A 22 -13.71 -0.44 5.70
N ASP A 23 -15.01 -0.58 5.97
CA ASP A 23 -15.90 -1.46 5.22
C ASP A 23 -16.33 -0.86 3.87
N SER A 24 -16.16 0.45 3.71
CA SER A 24 -16.51 1.19 2.49
C SER A 24 -15.26 1.88 1.95
N ILE A 25 -14.62 1.26 0.98
CA ILE A 25 -13.45 1.78 0.27
C ILE A 25 -13.76 1.88 -1.22
N SER A 26 -13.15 2.84 -1.91
CA SER A 26 -13.23 2.95 -3.37
C SER A 26 -12.30 1.96 -4.07
N THR A 27 -12.43 1.82 -5.38
CA THR A 27 -11.48 1.04 -6.20
C THR A 27 -10.05 1.58 -6.07
N LYS A 28 -9.90 2.90 -6.06
CA LYS A 28 -8.60 3.59 -5.93
C LYS A 28 -7.94 3.32 -4.58
N ASP A 29 -8.75 3.28 -3.52
CA ASP A 29 -8.29 2.96 -2.17
C ASP A 29 -7.78 1.51 -2.08
N PHE A 30 -8.52 0.59 -2.69
CA PHE A 30 -8.15 -0.82 -2.73
C PHE A 30 -6.85 -1.05 -3.52
N GLU A 31 -6.69 -0.39 -4.67
CA GLU A 31 -5.43 -0.39 -5.44
C GLU A 31 -4.28 0.20 -4.63
N ARG A 32 -4.48 1.36 -3.99
CA ARG A 32 -3.46 2.05 -3.20
C ARG A 32 -2.95 1.18 -2.05
N ILE A 33 -3.85 0.70 -1.19
CA ILE A 33 -3.46 -0.12 -0.04
C ILE A 33 -2.85 -1.43 -0.51
N GLY A 34 -3.42 -2.08 -1.54
CA GLY A 34 -2.85 -3.29 -2.12
C GLY A 34 -1.41 -3.09 -2.61
N PHE A 35 -1.16 -1.99 -3.31
CA PHE A 35 0.16 -1.64 -3.84
C PHE A 35 1.18 -1.34 -2.73
N ILE A 36 0.79 -0.56 -1.71
CA ILE A 36 1.67 -0.26 -0.56
C ILE A 36 2.05 -1.55 0.17
N LEU A 37 1.07 -2.41 0.49
CA LEU A 37 1.33 -3.66 1.21
C LEU A 37 2.22 -4.62 0.41
N TYR A 38 1.97 -4.74 -0.90
CA TYR A 38 2.81 -5.52 -1.81
C TYR A 38 4.25 -5.05 -1.76
N SER A 39 4.46 -3.75 -1.90
CA SER A 39 5.80 -3.19 -2.06
C SER A 39 6.61 -3.22 -0.77
N LEU A 40 5.95 -3.19 0.39
CA LEU A 40 6.58 -3.40 1.70
C LEU A 40 6.86 -4.88 2.03
N GLY A 41 6.40 -5.81 1.19
CA GLY A 41 6.51 -7.24 1.44
C GLY A 41 5.65 -7.73 2.62
N LEU A 42 4.57 -7.02 2.97
CA LEU A 42 3.66 -7.37 4.07
C LEU A 42 2.62 -8.40 3.61
N LYS A 43 3.12 -9.60 3.27
CA LYS A 43 2.35 -10.63 2.56
C LYS A 43 1.11 -11.08 3.32
N HIS A 44 1.19 -11.26 4.64
CA HIS A 44 0.03 -11.73 5.39
C HIS A 44 -1.05 -10.64 5.47
N LEU A 45 -0.64 -9.41 5.72
CA LEU A 45 -1.53 -8.25 5.77
C LEU A 45 -2.19 -7.99 4.42
N GLN A 46 -1.43 -8.11 3.31
CA GLN A 46 -1.94 -8.03 1.95
C GLN A 46 -3.00 -9.11 1.68
N GLN A 47 -2.72 -10.37 2.02
CA GLN A 47 -3.66 -11.47 1.83
C GLN A 47 -4.96 -11.24 2.60
N ASP A 48 -4.88 -10.77 3.84
CA ASP A 48 -6.07 -10.51 4.65
C ASP A 48 -6.86 -9.30 4.13
N PHE A 49 -6.19 -8.24 3.67
CA PHE A 49 -6.85 -7.12 3.01
C PHE A 49 -7.60 -7.56 1.74
N PHE A 50 -6.97 -8.39 0.90
CA PHE A 50 -7.59 -8.92 -0.32
C PHE A 50 -8.75 -9.86 -0.02
N LYS A 51 -8.64 -10.74 0.99
CA LYS A 51 -9.77 -11.62 1.38
C LYS A 51 -11.00 -10.83 1.78
N ARG A 52 -10.85 -9.70 2.49
CA ARG A 52 -11.98 -8.87 2.94
C ARG A 52 -12.66 -8.08 1.82
N ASN A 53 -11.91 -7.69 0.79
CA ASN A 53 -12.38 -6.70 -0.18
C ASN A 53 -12.46 -7.20 -1.63
N SER A 54 -11.78 -8.29 -2.00
CA SER A 54 -11.72 -8.78 -3.40
C SER A 54 -13.09 -9.01 -4.03
N LEU A 55 -14.04 -9.58 -3.30
CA LEU A 55 -15.41 -9.79 -3.80
C LEU A 55 -16.14 -8.50 -4.16
N LYS A 56 -15.81 -7.37 -3.51
CA LYS A 56 -16.42 -6.05 -3.79
C LYS A 56 -15.94 -5.47 -5.12
N PHE A 57 -14.75 -5.87 -5.57
CA PHE A 57 -14.08 -5.31 -6.75
C PHE A 57 -13.97 -6.31 -7.91
N GLN A 58 -14.55 -7.49 -7.77
CA GLN A 58 -14.62 -8.48 -8.83
C GLN A 58 -15.39 -7.89 -10.03
N GLY A 59 -14.76 -7.87 -11.21
CA GLY A 59 -15.35 -7.30 -12.42
C GLY A 59 -15.36 -5.77 -12.49
N VAL A 60 -14.86 -5.08 -11.47
CA VAL A 60 -14.66 -3.61 -11.46
C VAL A 60 -13.21 -3.27 -11.80
N ILE A 61 -12.26 -4.04 -11.27
CA ILE A 61 -10.84 -3.92 -11.58
C ILE A 61 -10.52 -4.89 -12.71
N ASP A 62 -9.94 -4.34 -13.77
CA ASP A 62 -9.30 -5.13 -14.81
C ASP A 62 -7.88 -5.49 -14.36
N TRP A 63 -7.75 -6.69 -13.80
CA TRP A 63 -6.48 -7.22 -13.30
C TRP A 63 -5.48 -7.56 -14.41
N GLU A 64 -5.94 -7.62 -15.65
CA GLU A 64 -5.12 -7.91 -16.83
C GLU A 64 -4.72 -6.63 -17.58
N ALA A 65 -5.22 -5.47 -17.14
CA ALA A 65 -4.88 -4.19 -17.74
C ALA A 65 -3.37 -3.92 -17.65
N GLU A 66 -2.79 -3.49 -18.77
CA GLU A 66 -1.40 -3.04 -18.80
C GLU A 66 -1.25 -1.77 -17.97
N VAL A 67 -0.24 -1.78 -17.09
CA VAL A 67 0.13 -0.62 -16.29
C VAL A 67 0.67 0.46 -17.23
N ASN A 68 -0.02 1.60 -17.30
CA ASN A 68 0.41 2.72 -18.13
C ASN A 68 1.28 3.73 -17.36
N LYS A 69 1.85 4.71 -18.07
CA LYS A 69 2.73 5.73 -17.48
C LYS A 69 2.07 6.51 -16.32
N SER A 70 0.78 6.83 -16.46
CA SER A 70 0.04 7.57 -15.43
C SER A 70 -0.20 6.75 -14.17
N ASP A 71 -0.34 5.43 -14.31
CA ASP A 71 -0.41 4.52 -13.16
C ASP A 71 0.95 4.43 -12.46
N ILE A 72 2.06 4.36 -13.20
CA ILE A 72 3.42 4.38 -12.64
C ILE A 72 3.65 5.67 -11.84
N GLU A 73 3.32 6.84 -12.41
CA GLU A 73 3.46 8.13 -11.73
C GLU A 73 2.59 8.20 -10.46
N ARG A 74 1.36 7.68 -10.52
CA ARG A 74 0.44 7.60 -9.37
C ARG A 74 1.00 6.71 -8.26
N TYR A 75 1.49 5.52 -8.62
CA TYR A 75 2.08 4.57 -7.70
C TYR A 75 3.36 5.12 -7.05
N ALA A 76 4.23 5.77 -7.83
CA ALA A 76 5.41 6.45 -7.30
C ALA A 76 5.04 7.56 -6.29
N SER A 77 4.02 8.37 -6.60
CA SER A 77 3.52 9.40 -5.68
C SER A 77 3.02 8.81 -4.37
N TRP A 78 2.27 7.70 -4.41
CA TRP A 78 1.80 7.03 -3.20
C TRP A 78 2.94 6.51 -2.33
N LEU A 79 3.99 5.96 -2.94
CA LEU A 79 5.18 5.54 -2.21
C LEU A 79 5.95 6.72 -1.63
N GLN A 80 6.06 7.83 -2.35
CA GLN A 80 6.74 9.02 -1.86
C GLN A 80 6.01 9.64 -0.67
N GLU A 81 4.68 9.78 -0.75
CA GLU A 81 3.84 10.19 0.39
C GLU A 81 4.04 9.27 1.59
N PHE A 82 4.10 7.96 1.33
CA PHE A 82 4.32 6.96 2.36
C PHE A 82 5.70 7.10 3.02
N VAL A 83 6.78 7.22 2.23
CA VAL A 83 8.15 7.43 2.72
C VAL A 83 8.27 8.71 3.55
N ASN A 84 7.62 9.79 3.12
CA ASN A 84 7.69 11.08 3.79
C ASN A 84 7.01 11.09 5.17
N ASN A 85 6.15 10.11 5.48
CA ASN A 85 5.50 9.99 6.79
C ASN A 85 6.31 9.16 7.79
N ILE A 86 7.46 8.60 7.39
CA ILE A 86 8.29 7.81 8.28
C ILE A 86 9.14 8.75 9.15
N GLU A 87 8.74 8.92 10.40
CA GLU A 87 9.45 9.80 11.35
C GLU A 87 10.80 9.23 11.80
N SER A 88 11.00 7.91 11.72
CA SER A 88 12.24 7.24 12.14
C SER A 88 13.25 7.17 10.99
N PRO A 89 14.45 7.77 11.13
CA PRO A 89 15.49 7.72 10.10
C PRO A 89 15.97 6.30 9.75
N GLU A 90 15.91 5.35 10.69
CA GLU A 90 16.26 3.94 10.45
C GLU A 90 15.17 3.21 9.66
N GLU A 91 13.90 3.47 9.96
CA GLU A 91 12.79 2.88 9.23
C GLU A 91 12.69 3.50 7.82
N GLY A 92 12.98 4.81 7.69
CA GLY A 92 13.07 5.49 6.40
C GLY A 92 14.13 4.86 5.50
N LYS A 93 15.35 4.63 6.02
CA LYS A 93 16.41 3.92 5.27
C LYS A 93 16.03 2.50 4.87
N ARG A 94 15.36 1.76 5.76
CA ARG A 94 14.92 0.38 5.48
C ARG A 94 13.87 0.36 4.36
N VAL A 95 12.96 1.32 4.37
CA VAL A 95 11.94 1.51 3.34
C VAL A 95 12.60 1.97 2.03
N SER A 96 13.39 3.05 2.01
CA SER A 96 14.10 3.50 0.80
C SER A 96 14.90 2.39 0.12
N LYS A 97 15.58 1.54 0.90
CA LYS A 97 16.31 0.37 0.41
C LYS A 97 15.41 -0.74 -0.16
N LEU A 98 14.23 -0.96 0.41
CA LEU A 98 13.24 -1.91 -0.12
C LEU A 98 12.67 -1.45 -1.47
N PHE A 99 12.61 -0.13 -1.67
CA PHE A 99 12.05 0.49 -2.88
C PHE A 99 13.09 0.88 -3.94
N GLY A 100 14.39 0.73 -3.66
CA GLY A 100 15.43 1.17 -4.57
C GLY A 100 15.43 2.67 -4.82
N LEU A 101 14.94 3.47 -3.86
CA LEU A 101 14.87 4.94 -3.96
C LEU A 101 16.18 5.63 -3.59
N ASP A 102 17.18 4.86 -3.16
CA ASP A 102 18.55 5.32 -2.92
C ASP A 102 19.38 5.15 -4.22
N GLU A 103 19.22 6.08 -5.18
CA GLU A 103 20.22 6.34 -6.24
C GLU A 103 20.86 7.72 -6.06
#